data_AF-A0A2W1NEC5-F1
#
_entry.id   AF-A0A2W1NEC5-F1
#
_cell.length_a   1.000
_cell.length_b   1.000
_cell.length_c   1.000
_cell.angle_alpha   90.00
_cell.angle_beta   90.00
_cell.angle_gamma   90.00
#
_symmetry.space_group_name_H-M   'P 1'
#
loop_
_entity.id
_entity.type
_entity.pdbx_description
1 polymer ?
#
loop_
_entity_poly.entity_id
_entity_poly.type
_entity_poly.pdbx_seq_one_letter_code
_entity_poly.pdbx_strand_id
1 'polypeptide(L)' 'MQIIFLLIAVSTLLALFFLVSFIWANRKGQFEDTYGPAVRMLFDDEDNIKKDK' A
#
# COMPACT_ATOMS: atom_id res chain seq x y z
N MET A 1 25.72 -29.41 4.93
CA MET A 1 24.35 -29.95 4.69
C MET A 1 23.30 -29.35 5.62
N GLN A 2 23.56 -29.21 6.92
CA GLN A 2 22.64 -28.55 7.87
C GLN A 2 22.30 -27.09 7.51
N ILE A 3 23.30 -26.32 7.05
CA ILE A 3 23.12 -24.90 6.69
C ILE A 3 22.13 -24.68 5.53
N ILE A 4 21.99 -25.66 4.64
CA ILE A 4 21.12 -25.56 3.46
C ILE A 4 19.65 -25.53 3.91
N PHE A 5 19.29 -26.35 4.89
CA PHE A 5 17.93 -26.35 5.45
C PHE A 5 17.59 -25.02 6.13
N LEU A 6 18.55 -24.43 6.85
CA LEU A 6 18.37 -23.10 7.45
C LEU A 6 18.19 -22.01 6.37
N LEU A 7 19.00 -22.04 5.32
CA LEU A 7 18.88 -21.09 4.20
C LEU A 7 17.53 -21.22 3.48
N ILE A 8 17.03 -22.44 3.27
CA ILE A 8 15.72 -22.69 2.68
C ILE A 8 14.59 -22.15 3.56
N ALA A 9 14.65 -22.37 4.87
CA ALA A 9 13.65 -21.86 5.80
C ALA A 9 13.62 -20.32 5.79
N VAL A 10 14.79 -19.68 5.87
CA VAL A 10 14.91 -18.21 5.85
C VAL A 10 14.43 -17.63 4.52
N SER A 11 14.82 -18.21 3.38
CA SER A 11 14.39 -17.71 2.07
C SER A 11 12.89 -17.88 1.85
N THR A 12 12.31 -18.99 2.31
CA THR A 12 10.86 -19.24 2.25
C THR A 12 10.09 -18.25 3.10
N LEU A 13 10.55 -17.98 4.34
CA LEU A 13 9.94 -16.97 5.22
C LEU A 13 10.02 -15.58 4.59
N LEU A 14 11.16 -15.22 4.00
CA LEU A 14 11.33 -13.94 3.33
C LEU A 14 10.37 -13.79 2.14
N ALA A 15 10.23 -14.83 1.33
CA ALA A 15 9.31 -14.85 0.20
C ALA A 15 7.84 -14.68 0.65
N LEU A 16 7.42 -15.40 1.70
CA LEU A 16 6.09 -15.26 2.28
C LEU A 16 5.85 -13.87 2.86
N PHE A 17 6.84 -13.29 3.54
CA PHE A 17 6.77 -11.94 4.07
C PHE A 17 6.52 -10.91 2.96
N PHE A 18 7.25 -10.99 1.85
CA PHE A 18 7.04 -10.11 0.71
C PHE A 18 5.68 -10.33 0.06
N LEU A 19 5.23 -11.57 -0.07
CA LEU A 19 3.91 -11.89 -0.63
C LEU A 19 2.77 -11.31 0.21
N VAL A 20 2.81 -11.48 1.54
CA VAL A 20 1.79 -10.93 2.45
C VAL A 20 1.82 -9.41 2.42
N SER A 21 3.01 -8.81 2.47
CA SER A 21 3.19 -7.35 2.40
C SER A 21 2.63 -6.80 1.08
N PHE A 22 2.87 -7.49 -0.04
CA PHE A 22 2.34 -7.12 -1.34
C PHE A 22 0.80 -7.16 -1.37
N ILE A 23 0.19 -8.24 -0.89
CA ILE A 23 -1.28 -8.36 -0.84
C ILE A 23 -1.86 -7.26 0.07
N TRP A 24 -1.25 -7.02 1.23
CA TRP A 24 -1.69 -5.96 2.15
C TRP A 24 -1.61 -4.57 1.52
N ALA A 25 -0.51 -4.24 0.84
CA ALA A 25 -0.33 -2.97 0.15
C ALA A 25 -1.36 -2.75 -0.96
N ASN A 26 -1.65 -3.78 -1.77
CA ASN A 26 -2.66 -3.70 -2.82
C ASN A 26 -4.08 -3.51 -2.26
N ARG A 27 -4.37 -4.10 -1.10
CA ARG A 27 -5.68 -3.94 -0.42
C ARG A 27 -5.86 -2.60 0.28
N LYS A 28 -4.79 -1.82 0.49
CA LYS A 28 -4.85 -0.55 1.21
C LYS A 28 -5.45 0.61 0.39
N GLY A 29 -5.99 0.35 -0.81
CA GLY A 29 -6.58 1.37 -1.66
C GLY A 29 -5.57 2.43 -2.13
N GLN A 30 -4.25 2.14 -2.07
CA GLN A 30 -3.21 3.11 -2.46
C GLN A 30 -3.35 3.56 -3.93
N PHE A 31 -3.97 2.74 -4.77
CA PHE A 31 -4.21 3.04 -6.18
C PHE A 31 -5.51 3.81 -6.44
N GLU A 32 -6.30 4.08 -5.40
CA GLU A 32 -7.54 4.87 -5.51
C GLU A 32 -7.24 6.37 -5.59
N ASP A 33 -6.03 6.78 -5.19
CA ASP A 33 -5.58 8.16 -5.29
C ASP A 33 -5.12 8.50 -6.73
N THR A 34 -6.10 8.75 -7.60
CA THR A 34 -5.89 9.14 -9.00
C THR A 34 -5.52 10.61 -9.18
N TYR A 35 -5.66 11.43 -8.13
CA TYR A 35 -5.41 12.87 -8.17
C TYR A 35 -4.30 13.26 -7.19
N GLY A 36 -3.19 13.78 -7.72
CA GLY A 36 -2.07 14.19 -6.89
C GLY A 36 -2.44 15.32 -5.88
N PRO A 37 -1.64 15.51 -4.82
CA PRO A 37 -1.93 16.45 -3.74
C PRO A 37 -2.22 17.88 -4.21
N ALA A 38 -1.49 18.34 -5.24
CA ALA A 38 -1.65 19.68 -5.79
C ALA A 38 -3.03 19.90 -6.45
N VAL A 39 -3.58 18.86 -7.08
CA VAL A 39 -4.90 18.94 -7.73
C VAL A 39 -6.00 18.86 -6.66
N ARG A 40 -5.85 17.98 -5.66
CA ARG A 40 -6.79 17.89 -4.53
C ARG A 40 -6.95 19.23 -3.81
N MET A 41 -5.84 19.92 -3.54
CA MET A 41 -5.84 21.19 -2.82
C MET A 41 -6.62 22.31 -3.54
N LEU A 42 -6.70 22.27 -4.88
CA LEU A 42 -7.47 23.25 -5.65
C LEU A 42 -8.99 23.06 -5.51
N PHE A 43 -9.44 21.85 -5.20
CA PHE A 43 -10.87 21.50 -5.15
C PHE A 43 -11.39 21.27 -3.72
N ASP A 44 -10.49 21.10 -2.75
CA ASP A 44 -10.84 20.94 -1.32
C ASP A 44 -11.70 22.09 -0.79
N ASP A 45 -11.43 23.33 -1.23
CA ASP A 45 -12.20 24.51 -0.80
C ASP A 45 -13.63 24.52 -1.36
N GLU A 46 -13.87 23.96 -2.55
CA GLU A 46 -15.20 23.94 -3.20
C GLU A 46 -16.14 22.91 -2.56
N ASP A 47 -15.62 21.74 -2.17
CA ASP A 47 -16.38 20.69 -1.52
C ASP A 47 -16.84 21.08 -0.10
N ASN A 48 -16.05 21.89 0.62
CA ASN A 48 -16.43 22.41 1.93
C ASN A 48 -17.59 23.42 1.84
N ILE A 49 -17.68 24.22 0.76
CA ILE A 49 -18.75 25.20 0.55
C ILE A 49 -20.10 24.52 0.23
N LYS A 50 -20.11 23.39 -0.47
CA LYS A 50 -21.34 22.65 -0.82
C LYS A 50 -21.94 21.89 0.36
N LYS A 51 -21.15 21.52 1.35
CA LYS A 51 -21.58 20.72 2.50
C LYS A 51 -22.30 21.54 3.58
N ASP A 52 -22.14 22.86 3.53
CA ASP A 52 -22.69 23.83 4.48
C ASP A 52 -23.95 24.55 3.93
N LYS A 53 -24.51 24.08 2.81
CA LYS A 53 -25.80 24.50 2.23
C LYS A 53 -26.79 23.36 2.20
#